data_AF-A0A660M5R2-F1
#
_entry.id   AF-A0A660M5R2-F1
#
_cell.length_a   1.000
_cell.length_b   1.000
_cell.length_c   1.000
_cell.angle_alpha   90.00
_cell.angle_beta   90.00
_cell.angle_gamma   90.00
#
_symmetry.space_group_name_H-M   'P 1'
#
loop_
_entity.id
_entity.type
_entity.pdbx_description
1 polymer ?
#
loop_
_entity_poly.entity_id
_entity_poly.type
_entity_poly.pdbx_seq_one_letter_code
_entity_poly.pdbx_strand_id
1 'polypeptide(L)'
;MSKPATRTAAEPGDAEHKQRSSLALRRPVWSPTALVDQGFFIFAGVASFWFVWLVWREGWHTGGWWLVGFFAVVWVITAYFALPRLHRILSSIYVPNYFIGRTRTTDGLLGDPVNLAFRGSEAQLHRAMTAAGWALADDVTVRSSWRIILATLTRRSYPNAPVSPLVLFGRQQDFAYQQEIDGNPGKRHHVRFWRCPQGWLLPGGHQVDWLAAGTYDKSVGLSIFTLQVTHKIDENTDIERDYVVKTVTRALRSIELTVLEDFSTGYHSRNGGGDNIITDGDLPVIELGRVRAKASEDEDAPSDLILDATTHETMPDEHATLMSQFLSRRPPQIALGIIMIGLAIAVATMSTFFEILNFSH
;
A
#
# COMPACT_ATOMS: atom_id res chain seq x y z
N MET A 1 2.43 -65.63 23.30
CA MET A 1 1.59 -66.03 22.16
C MET A 1 0.14 -65.75 22.52
N SER A 2 -0.35 -64.52 22.33
CA SER A 2 -0.91 -63.95 21.09
C SER A 2 -2.34 -64.40 20.81
N LYS A 3 -3.32 -63.53 21.11
CA LYS A 3 -4.24 -63.02 20.08
C LYS A 3 -4.74 -61.63 20.48
N PRO A 4 -4.64 -60.63 19.59
CA PRO A 4 -5.03 -59.25 19.86
C PRO A 4 -6.55 -59.08 19.71
N ALA A 5 -7.10 -58.10 20.43
CA ALA A 5 -8.45 -57.63 20.22
C ALA A 5 -8.56 -57.03 18.81
N THR A 6 -9.38 -57.64 17.96
CA THR A 6 -9.71 -57.13 16.64
C THR A 6 -10.49 -55.83 16.81
N ARG A 7 -9.83 -54.70 16.60
CA ARG A 7 -10.49 -53.42 16.40
C ARG A 7 -11.31 -53.57 15.12
N THR A 8 -12.63 -53.61 15.23
CA THR A 8 -13.53 -53.59 14.08
C THR A 8 -13.18 -52.35 13.27
N ALA A 9 -12.65 -52.57 12.07
CA ALA A 9 -12.45 -51.49 11.12
C ALA A 9 -13.82 -50.87 10.86
N ALA A 10 -14.00 -49.60 11.24
CA ALA A 10 -15.08 -48.81 10.71
C ALA A 10 -14.92 -48.84 9.18
N GLU A 11 -15.93 -49.34 8.47
CA GLU A 11 -16.01 -49.22 7.02
C GLU A 11 -15.81 -47.74 6.67
N PRO A 12 -14.99 -47.42 5.65
CA PRO A 12 -14.92 -46.06 5.14
C PRO A 12 -16.26 -45.78 4.50
N GLY A 13 -17.19 -45.21 5.27
CA GLY A 13 -18.40 -44.63 4.72
C GLY A 13 -17.99 -43.64 3.64
N ASP A 14 -18.55 -43.82 2.46
CA ASP A 14 -18.40 -42.98 1.27
C ASP A 14 -18.76 -41.52 1.61
N ALA A 15 -17.84 -40.81 2.27
CA ALA A 15 -17.83 -39.37 2.29
C ALA A 15 -17.43 -38.95 0.88
N GLU A 16 -18.44 -38.86 0.02
CA GLU A 16 -18.37 -38.32 -1.34
C GLU A 16 -17.44 -37.10 -1.31
N HIS A 17 -16.20 -37.30 -1.77
CA HIS A 17 -15.18 -36.26 -1.78
C HIS A 17 -15.58 -35.29 -2.90
N LYS A 18 -16.55 -34.41 -2.62
CA LYS A 18 -17.00 -33.37 -3.56
C LYS A 18 -15.80 -32.50 -3.87
N GLN A 19 -15.15 -32.80 -4.99
CA GLN A 19 -14.11 -31.95 -5.57
C GLN A 19 -14.74 -30.58 -5.80
N ARG A 20 -14.43 -29.62 -4.92
CA ARG A 20 -14.86 -28.23 -5.07
C ARG A 20 -14.11 -27.68 -6.28
N SER A 21 -14.82 -27.53 -7.40
CA SER A 21 -14.25 -26.90 -8.60
C SER A 21 -13.87 -25.45 -8.27
N SER A 22 -12.63 -25.06 -8.56
CA SER A 22 -12.16 -23.68 -8.40
C SER A 22 -12.96 -22.69 -9.24
N LEU A 23 -13.63 -23.15 -10.30
CA LEU A 23 -14.55 -22.36 -11.12
C LEU A 23 -15.86 -22.03 -10.39
N ALA A 24 -16.32 -22.89 -9.47
CA ALA A 24 -17.55 -22.63 -8.70
C ALA A 24 -17.36 -21.59 -7.59
N LEU A 25 -16.10 -21.35 -7.17
CA LEU A 25 -15.71 -20.31 -6.21
C LEU A 25 -15.27 -19.00 -6.90
N ARG A 26 -15.12 -19.01 -8.25
CA ARG A 26 -14.80 -17.82 -9.01
C ARG A 26 -16.07 -17.02 -9.29
N ARG A 27 -16.22 -15.87 -8.63
CA ARG A 27 -17.19 -14.85 -9.06
C ARG A 27 -16.82 -14.36 -10.47
N PRO A 28 -17.80 -13.96 -11.30
CA PRO A 28 -17.51 -13.26 -12.54
C PRO A 28 -16.78 -11.96 -12.18
N VAL A 29 -15.54 -11.84 -12.64
CA VAL A 29 -14.64 -10.70 -12.38
C VAL A 29 -15.14 -9.42 -13.08
N TRP A 30 -16.21 -9.51 -13.87
CA TRP A 30 -16.68 -8.47 -14.77
C TRP A 30 -18.09 -8.01 -14.37
N SER A 31 -18.17 -6.88 -13.69
CA SER A 31 -19.40 -6.08 -13.69
C SER A 31 -19.47 -5.28 -14.99
N PRO A 32 -20.66 -5.01 -15.55
CA PRO A 32 -20.80 -4.14 -16.73
C PRO A 32 -20.16 -2.77 -16.53
N THR A 33 -20.22 -2.25 -15.29
CA THR A 33 -19.56 -0.99 -14.91
C THR A 33 -18.04 -1.09 -14.95
N ALA A 34 -17.45 -2.21 -14.51
CA ALA A 34 -16.01 -2.45 -14.59
C ALA A 34 -15.53 -2.54 -16.05
N LEU A 35 -16.32 -3.15 -16.93
CA LEU A 35 -15.99 -3.23 -18.36
C LEU A 35 -16.01 -1.86 -19.04
N VAL A 36 -17.00 -1.03 -18.72
CA VAL A 36 -17.08 0.35 -19.24
C VAL A 36 -15.91 1.19 -18.72
N ASP A 37 -15.60 1.10 -17.43
CA ASP A 37 -14.45 1.79 -16.82
C ASP A 37 -13.11 1.34 -17.42
N GLN A 38 -13.00 0.06 -17.79
CA GLN A 38 -11.83 -0.50 -18.45
C GLN A 38 -11.73 -0.02 -19.91
N GLY A 39 -12.87 0.08 -20.62
CA GLY A 39 -12.93 0.64 -21.98
C GLY A 39 -12.52 2.11 -22.04
N PHE A 40 -13.10 2.97 -21.18
CA PHE A 40 -12.69 4.37 -21.07
C PHE A 40 -11.21 4.51 -20.71
N PHE A 41 -10.68 3.60 -19.90
CA PHE A 41 -9.27 3.60 -19.52
C PHE A 41 -8.34 3.25 -20.69
N ILE A 42 -8.63 2.19 -21.44
CA ILE A 42 -7.84 1.82 -22.63
C ILE A 42 -7.84 2.97 -23.62
N PHE A 43 -9.02 3.57 -23.87
CA PHE A 43 -9.14 4.74 -24.73
C PHE A 43 -8.31 5.92 -24.21
N ALA A 44 -8.40 6.26 -22.92
CA ALA A 44 -7.63 7.35 -22.32
C ALA A 44 -6.11 7.09 -22.38
N GLY A 45 -5.67 5.84 -22.23
CA GLY A 45 -4.28 5.44 -22.37
C GLY A 45 -3.76 5.63 -23.80
N VAL A 46 -4.52 5.13 -24.79
CA VAL A 46 -4.19 5.31 -26.22
C VAL A 46 -4.22 6.79 -26.60
N ALA A 47 -5.23 7.53 -26.16
CA ALA A 47 -5.36 8.96 -26.42
C ALA A 47 -4.23 9.76 -25.76
N SER A 48 -3.82 9.42 -24.53
CA SER A 48 -2.67 10.05 -23.88
C SER A 48 -1.37 9.74 -24.63
N PHE A 49 -1.13 8.49 -25.02
CA PHE A 49 0.05 8.12 -25.79
C PHE A 49 0.10 8.84 -27.15
N TRP A 50 -1.04 8.90 -27.85
CA TRP A 50 -1.19 9.64 -29.10
C TRP A 50 -0.97 11.14 -28.90
N PHE A 51 -1.47 11.72 -27.82
CA PHE A 51 -1.26 13.12 -27.47
C PHE A 51 0.22 13.40 -27.19
N VAL A 52 0.92 12.53 -26.45
CA VAL A 52 2.38 12.64 -26.24
C VAL A 52 3.12 12.59 -27.57
N TRP A 53 2.75 11.67 -28.47
CA TRP A 53 3.35 11.57 -29.80
C TRP A 53 3.14 12.82 -30.65
N LEU A 54 1.91 13.36 -30.68
CA LEU A 54 1.59 14.58 -31.41
C LEU A 54 2.42 15.76 -30.93
N VAL A 55 2.58 15.91 -29.61
CA VAL A 55 3.35 17.04 -29.08
C VAL A 55 4.86 16.82 -29.17
N TRP A 56 5.33 15.58 -29.08
CA TRP A 56 6.73 15.27 -29.43
C TRP A 56 7.06 15.70 -30.86
N ARG A 57 6.19 15.35 -31.82
CA ARG A 57 6.34 15.70 -33.22
C ARG A 57 6.29 17.22 -33.44
N GLU A 58 5.31 17.90 -32.84
CA GLU A 58 5.16 19.36 -32.99
C GLU A 58 6.29 20.14 -32.30
N GLY A 59 6.81 19.60 -31.19
CA GLY A 59 7.90 20.19 -30.46
C GLY A 59 9.22 20.24 -31.21
N TRP A 60 9.49 19.25 -32.06
CA TRP A 60 10.66 19.26 -32.95
C TRP A 60 10.59 20.36 -34.02
N HIS A 61 9.39 20.85 -34.36
CA HIS A 61 9.21 21.89 -35.38
C HIS A 61 9.35 23.33 -34.85
N THR A 62 9.02 23.59 -33.58
CA THR A 62 8.92 24.96 -33.03
C THR A 62 10.04 25.35 -32.06
N GLY A 63 10.79 24.40 -31.49
CA GLY A 63 12.04 24.67 -30.74
C GLY A 63 11.93 25.55 -29.48
N GLY A 64 10.73 25.78 -28.93
CA GLY A 64 10.49 26.74 -27.85
C GLY A 64 10.60 26.15 -26.43
N TRP A 65 11.03 26.97 -25.46
CA TRP A 65 11.11 26.62 -24.03
C TRP A 65 9.78 26.17 -23.39
N TRP A 66 8.64 26.48 -24.02
CA TRP A 66 7.32 25.99 -23.60
C TRP A 66 7.21 24.45 -23.62
N LEU A 67 8.04 23.78 -24.42
CA LEU A 67 8.12 22.31 -24.49
C LEU A 67 8.60 21.68 -23.18
N VAL A 68 9.41 22.38 -22.38
CA VAL A 68 9.83 21.90 -21.06
C VAL A 68 8.65 21.87 -20.09
N GLY A 69 7.84 22.93 -20.07
CA GLY A 69 6.61 22.97 -19.26
C GLY A 69 5.61 21.90 -19.71
N PHE A 70 5.48 21.71 -21.03
CA PHE A 70 4.62 20.67 -21.59
C PHE A 70 5.08 19.25 -21.22
N PHE A 71 6.39 18.97 -21.34
CA PHE A 71 6.97 17.70 -20.92
C PHE A 71 6.67 17.42 -19.44
N ALA A 72 6.77 18.43 -18.57
CA ALA A 72 6.44 18.30 -17.15
C ALA A 72 4.97 17.91 -16.93
N VAL A 73 4.03 18.54 -17.66
CA VAL A 73 2.59 18.20 -17.56
C VAL A 73 2.33 16.76 -18.02
N VAL A 74 2.89 16.36 -19.17
CA VAL A 74 2.76 14.99 -19.68
C VAL A 74 3.35 13.97 -18.72
N TRP A 75 4.53 14.26 -18.17
CA TRP A 75 5.16 13.41 -17.18
C TRP A 75 4.26 13.26 -15.94
N VAL A 76 3.69 14.35 -15.41
CA VAL A 76 2.75 14.29 -14.28
C VAL A 76 1.55 13.42 -14.60
N ILE A 77 0.90 13.62 -15.75
CA ILE A 77 -0.27 12.82 -16.16
C ILE A 77 0.10 11.34 -16.28
N THR A 78 1.23 11.04 -16.92
CA THR A 78 1.65 9.67 -17.18
C THR A 78 2.07 8.96 -15.89
N ALA A 79 2.91 9.60 -15.07
CA ALA A 79 3.49 9.03 -13.86
C ALA A 79 2.49 8.89 -12.71
N TYR A 80 1.55 9.83 -12.56
CA TYR A 80 0.64 9.87 -11.41
C TYR A 80 -0.79 9.39 -11.71
N PHE A 81 -1.15 9.20 -12.99
CA PHE A 81 -2.49 8.76 -13.39
C PHE A 81 -2.46 7.53 -14.29
N ALA A 82 -1.79 7.60 -15.44
CA ALA A 82 -1.87 6.53 -16.45
C ALA A 82 -1.13 5.24 -16.01
N LEU A 83 0.14 5.34 -15.62
CA LEU A 83 0.96 4.19 -15.22
C LEU A 83 0.44 3.49 -13.95
N PRO A 84 0.09 4.19 -12.85
CA PRO A 84 -0.44 3.56 -11.64
C PRO A 84 -1.70 2.72 -11.92
N ARG A 85 -2.60 3.27 -12.74
CA ARG A 85 -3.85 2.58 -13.10
C ARG A 85 -3.60 1.38 -14.02
N LEU A 86 -2.67 1.49 -14.96
CA LEU A 86 -2.24 0.36 -15.79
C LEU A 86 -1.66 -0.76 -14.91
N HIS A 87 -0.78 -0.42 -13.96
CA HIS A 87 -0.20 -1.38 -13.02
C HIS A 87 -1.24 -2.04 -12.14
N ARG A 88 -2.27 -1.31 -11.68
CA ARG A 88 -3.38 -1.89 -10.91
C ARG A 88 -4.15 -2.95 -11.70
N ILE A 89 -4.39 -2.72 -12.98
CA ILE A 89 -5.06 -3.69 -13.84
C ILE A 89 -4.17 -4.91 -14.06
N LEU A 90 -2.91 -4.70 -14.45
CA LEU A 90 -1.98 -5.79 -14.70
C LEU A 90 -1.77 -6.62 -13.44
N SER A 91 -1.53 -5.98 -12.29
CA SER A 91 -1.29 -6.66 -11.02
C SER A 91 -2.51 -7.44 -10.53
N SER A 92 -3.73 -7.04 -10.87
CA SER A 92 -4.93 -7.83 -10.57
C SER A 92 -4.97 -9.20 -11.26
N ILE A 93 -4.20 -9.37 -12.35
CA ILE A 93 -4.14 -10.61 -13.12
C ILE A 93 -3.11 -11.59 -12.52
N TYR A 94 -1.94 -11.09 -12.13
CA TYR A 94 -0.80 -11.94 -11.74
C TYR A 94 -0.40 -11.87 -10.27
N VAL A 95 -0.75 -10.81 -9.53
CA VAL A 95 -0.42 -10.69 -8.11
C VAL A 95 -1.53 -11.34 -7.29
N PRO A 96 -1.22 -12.40 -6.50
CA PRO A 96 -2.21 -13.03 -5.66
C PRO A 96 -2.82 -12.07 -4.64
N ASN A 97 -4.07 -12.33 -4.24
CA ASN A 97 -4.71 -11.58 -3.16
C ASN A 97 -4.56 -12.24 -1.77
N TYR A 98 -4.00 -13.45 -1.70
CA TYR A 98 -3.73 -14.13 -0.44
C TYR A 98 -2.37 -13.70 0.14
N PHE A 99 -2.19 -13.96 1.43
CA PHE A 99 -0.96 -13.61 2.15
C PHE A 99 0.24 -14.42 1.65
N ILE A 100 1.31 -13.73 1.25
CA ILE A 100 2.57 -14.34 0.77
C ILE A 100 3.81 -13.76 1.47
N GLY A 101 3.67 -13.20 2.68
CA GLY A 101 4.78 -12.54 3.38
C GLY A 101 5.22 -11.21 2.74
N ARG A 102 4.39 -10.64 1.87
CA ARG A 102 4.63 -9.36 1.18
C ARG A 102 3.42 -8.46 1.33
N THR A 103 3.65 -7.19 1.58
CA THR A 103 2.61 -6.16 1.44
C THR A 103 2.36 -5.85 -0.05
N ARG A 104 1.33 -5.04 -0.33
CA ARG A 104 1.04 -4.53 -1.69
C ARG A 104 0.98 -3.01 -1.68
N THR A 105 1.39 -2.37 -2.76
CA THR A 105 1.10 -0.94 -2.97
C THR A 105 -0.38 -0.75 -3.29
N THR A 106 -0.87 0.49 -3.24
CA THR A 106 -2.22 0.86 -3.70
C THR A 106 -2.46 0.54 -5.18
N ASP A 107 -1.38 0.45 -5.98
CA ASP A 107 -1.39 0.03 -7.38
C ASP A 107 -1.30 -1.51 -7.54
N GLY A 108 -1.34 -2.23 -6.43
CA GLY A 108 -1.39 -3.69 -6.39
C GLY A 108 -0.06 -4.40 -6.64
N LEU A 109 1.05 -3.67 -6.82
CA LEU A 109 2.39 -4.24 -6.92
C LEU A 109 2.85 -4.81 -5.57
N LEU A 110 3.76 -5.79 -5.59
CA LEU A 110 4.36 -6.31 -4.36
C LEU A 110 5.22 -5.22 -3.69
N GLY A 111 4.86 -4.86 -2.46
CA GLY A 111 5.53 -3.84 -1.66
C GLY A 111 6.67 -4.39 -0.83
N ASP A 112 6.72 -3.98 0.43
CA ASP A 112 7.76 -4.35 1.38
C ASP A 112 7.53 -5.76 1.96
N PRO A 113 8.61 -6.47 2.38
CA PRO A 113 8.49 -7.72 3.11
C PRO A 113 7.73 -7.51 4.42
N VAL A 114 6.88 -8.47 4.77
CA VAL A 114 6.38 -8.60 6.14
C VAL A 114 7.47 -9.33 6.92
N ASN A 115 8.25 -8.57 7.70
CA ASN A 115 9.49 -9.04 8.34
C ASN A 115 9.43 -9.00 9.86
N LEU A 116 8.30 -8.59 10.46
CA LEU A 116 8.09 -8.55 11.91
C LEU A 116 6.68 -9.02 12.26
N ALA A 117 6.54 -9.60 13.44
CA ALA A 117 5.25 -9.91 14.02
C ALA A 117 5.21 -9.56 15.50
N PHE A 118 4.01 -9.34 16.05
CA PHE A 118 3.82 -9.03 17.46
C PHE A 118 2.65 -9.82 18.04
N ARG A 119 2.80 -10.22 19.30
CA ARG A 119 1.74 -10.82 20.11
C ARG A 119 1.45 -9.95 21.31
N GLY A 120 0.24 -9.41 21.37
CA GLY A 120 -0.23 -8.49 22.39
C GLY A 120 -1.28 -7.49 21.88
N SER A 121 -1.80 -6.71 22.83
CA SER A 121 -2.76 -5.63 22.56
C SER A 121 -2.12 -4.46 21.81
N GLU A 122 -2.95 -3.66 21.15
CA GLU A 122 -2.55 -2.41 20.51
C GLU A 122 -1.87 -1.45 21.50
N ALA A 123 -2.43 -1.32 22.71
CA ALA A 123 -1.90 -0.44 23.74
C ALA A 123 -0.48 -0.86 24.18
N GLN A 124 -0.21 -2.17 24.25
CA GLN A 124 1.14 -2.68 24.53
C GLN A 124 2.11 -2.39 23.40
N LEU A 125 1.65 -2.53 22.15
CA LEU A 125 2.45 -2.24 20.96
C LEU A 125 2.82 -0.75 20.88
N HIS A 126 1.85 0.15 21.07
CA HIS A 126 2.10 1.58 21.15
C HIS A 126 3.08 1.95 22.26
N ARG A 127 2.94 1.34 23.45
CA ARG A 127 3.88 1.56 24.56
C ARG A 127 5.29 1.10 24.20
N ALA A 128 5.44 -0.06 23.56
CA ALA A 128 6.74 -0.58 23.15
C ALA A 128 7.44 0.34 22.15
N MET A 129 6.72 0.77 21.11
CA MET A 129 7.25 1.66 20.07
C MET A 129 7.62 3.03 20.64
N THR A 130 6.73 3.64 21.43
CA THR A 130 6.97 4.96 22.04
C THR A 130 8.13 4.93 23.04
N ALA A 131 8.24 3.86 23.86
CA ALA A 131 9.36 3.69 24.78
C ALA A 131 10.70 3.53 24.04
N ALA A 132 10.67 2.97 22.83
CA ALA A 132 11.83 2.83 21.95
C ALA A 132 12.19 4.10 21.16
N GLY A 133 11.46 5.21 21.37
CA GLY A 133 11.75 6.50 20.73
C GLY A 133 11.23 6.62 19.30
N TRP A 134 10.32 5.74 18.88
CA TRP A 134 9.66 5.85 17.60
C TRP A 134 8.50 6.84 17.66
N ALA A 135 8.39 7.68 16.63
CA ALA A 135 7.32 8.66 16.49
C ALA A 135 6.17 8.08 15.66
N LEU A 136 4.94 8.20 16.15
CA LEU A 136 3.75 7.82 15.39
C LEU A 136 3.61 8.76 14.18
N ALA A 137 3.44 8.18 12.99
CA ALA A 137 3.28 8.94 11.77
C ALA A 137 1.87 9.55 11.68
N ASP A 138 1.79 10.77 11.17
CA ASP A 138 0.51 11.40 10.87
C ASP A 138 -0.19 10.70 9.70
N ASP A 139 -1.52 10.75 9.68
CA ASP A 139 -2.31 10.28 8.55
C ASP A 139 -2.02 11.08 7.28
N VAL A 140 -2.16 10.43 6.12
CA VAL A 140 -2.07 11.08 4.81
C VAL A 140 -3.32 11.94 4.59
N THR A 141 -3.19 13.24 4.83
CA THR A 141 -4.24 14.25 4.65
C THR A 141 -3.69 15.41 3.82
N VAL A 142 -4.56 16.23 3.22
CA VAL A 142 -4.12 17.43 2.49
C VAL A 142 -3.21 18.31 3.36
N ARG A 143 -3.51 18.42 4.66
CA ARG A 143 -2.72 19.17 5.62
C ARG A 143 -1.34 18.57 5.84
N SER A 144 -1.24 17.26 6.09
CA SER A 144 0.04 16.60 6.33
C SER A 144 0.89 16.52 5.04
N SER A 145 0.25 16.33 3.87
CA SER A 145 0.88 16.41 2.54
C SER A 145 1.43 17.81 2.24
N TRP A 146 0.71 18.88 2.58
CA TRP A 146 1.23 20.23 2.44
C TRP A 146 2.39 20.50 3.42
N ARG A 147 2.27 20.01 4.66
CA ARG A 147 3.31 20.15 5.68
C ARG A 147 4.60 19.44 5.29
N ILE A 148 4.52 18.23 4.72
CA ILE A 148 5.71 17.51 4.26
C ILE A 148 6.37 18.23 3.08
N ILE A 149 5.60 18.74 2.10
CA ILE A 149 6.14 19.53 0.98
C ILE A 149 6.91 20.75 1.52
N LEU A 150 6.29 21.51 2.42
CA LEU A 150 6.94 22.68 3.01
C LEU A 150 8.19 22.32 3.82
N ALA A 151 8.13 21.24 4.61
CA ALA A 151 9.27 20.74 5.38
C ALA A 151 10.44 20.34 4.47
N THR A 152 10.17 19.62 3.38
CA THR A 152 11.17 19.26 2.37
C THR A 152 11.79 20.48 1.71
N LEU A 153 10.98 21.45 1.27
CA LEU A 153 11.46 22.68 0.62
C LEU A 153 12.30 23.55 1.56
N THR A 154 11.90 23.65 2.83
CA THR A 154 12.60 24.43 3.86
C THR A 154 13.71 23.67 4.58
N ARG A 155 13.95 22.40 4.20
CA ARG A 155 14.91 21.47 4.84
C ARG A 155 14.73 21.41 6.36
N ARG A 156 13.48 21.44 6.82
CA ARG A 156 13.14 21.33 8.24
C ARG A 156 12.81 19.87 8.58
N SER A 157 13.18 19.46 9.79
CA SER A 157 12.79 18.17 10.33
C SER A 157 11.26 18.08 10.48
N TYR A 158 10.71 16.93 10.14
CA TYR A 158 9.31 16.61 10.34
C TYR A 158 9.22 15.18 10.90
N PRO A 159 9.34 15.02 12.23
CA PRO A 159 9.48 13.71 12.87
C PRO A 159 8.28 12.79 12.69
N ASN A 160 7.07 13.35 12.52
CA ASN A 160 5.82 12.60 12.36
C ASN A 160 5.32 12.63 10.90
N ALA A 161 6.21 12.73 9.91
CA ALA A 161 5.80 12.82 8.51
C ALA A 161 4.91 11.63 8.09
N PRO A 162 3.88 11.87 7.26
CA PRO A 162 3.02 10.79 6.82
C PRO A 162 3.81 9.79 5.98
N VAL A 163 3.48 8.51 6.14
CA VAL A 163 4.11 7.41 5.42
C VAL A 163 3.15 6.91 4.34
N SER A 164 3.66 6.65 3.14
CA SER A 164 2.85 6.13 2.04
C SER A 164 2.16 4.80 2.42
N PRO A 165 0.89 4.63 2.02
CA PRO A 165 0.10 3.47 2.40
C PRO A 165 0.59 2.19 1.73
N LEU A 166 0.59 1.10 2.50
CA LEU A 166 0.76 -0.25 2.02
C LEU A 166 -0.45 -1.09 2.47
N VAL A 167 -0.73 -2.13 1.71
CA VAL A 167 -1.91 -2.96 1.86
C VAL A 167 -1.50 -4.37 2.28
N LEU A 168 -2.15 -4.88 3.32
CA LEU A 168 -2.08 -6.28 3.75
C LEU A 168 -3.50 -6.71 4.13
N PHE A 169 -3.86 -7.97 3.88
CA PHE A 169 -5.23 -8.46 4.11
C PHE A 169 -6.33 -7.64 3.39
N GLY A 170 -6.00 -7.03 2.25
CA GLY A 170 -6.91 -6.18 1.50
C GLY A 170 -7.17 -4.79 2.10
N ARG A 171 -6.52 -4.43 3.21
CA ARG A 171 -6.69 -3.13 3.90
C ARG A 171 -5.37 -2.39 4.09
N GLN A 172 -5.46 -1.06 4.23
CA GLN A 172 -4.32 -0.21 4.58
C GLN A 172 -3.81 -0.56 5.99
N GLN A 173 -2.54 -0.23 6.28
CA GLN A 173 -1.98 -0.33 7.63
C GLN A 173 -2.84 0.42 8.65
N ASP A 174 -2.93 -0.11 9.88
CA ASP A 174 -3.64 0.55 10.99
C ASP A 174 -2.88 1.80 11.43
N PHE A 175 -1.56 1.68 11.58
CA PHE A 175 -0.67 2.78 11.92
C PHE A 175 0.75 2.52 11.43
N ALA A 176 1.54 3.59 11.42
CA ALA A 176 2.96 3.54 11.08
C ALA A 176 3.77 4.36 12.08
N TYR A 177 4.99 3.90 12.35
CA TYR A 177 5.96 4.56 13.19
C TYR A 177 7.19 4.91 12.37
N GLN A 178 7.87 6.00 12.73
CA GLN A 178 9.11 6.41 12.09
C GLN A 178 10.14 6.95 13.08
N GLN A 179 11.40 6.95 12.65
CA GLN A 179 12.50 7.58 13.37
C GLN A 179 13.43 8.27 12.37
N GLU A 180 13.56 9.59 12.49
CA GLU A 180 14.44 10.39 11.64
C GLU A 180 15.90 10.27 12.11
N ILE A 181 16.82 10.13 11.16
CA ILE A 181 18.26 10.05 11.46
C ILE A 181 18.91 11.42 11.27
N ASP A 182 19.62 11.89 12.30
CA ASP A 182 20.54 13.04 12.25
C ASP A 182 19.95 14.32 11.62
N GLY A 183 18.64 14.56 11.78
CA GLY A 183 17.97 15.73 11.20
C GLY A 183 17.85 15.69 9.68
N ASN A 184 18.11 14.54 9.04
CA ASN A 184 18.04 14.38 7.60
C ASN A 184 16.66 13.82 7.19
N PRO A 185 15.80 14.62 6.54
CA PRO A 185 14.48 14.15 6.14
C PRO A 185 14.52 13.03 5.09
N GLY A 186 15.64 12.87 4.36
CA GLY A 186 15.80 11.83 3.34
C GLY A 186 16.26 10.47 3.87
N LYS A 187 16.53 10.33 5.18
CA LYS A 187 16.98 9.08 5.80
C LYS A 187 16.17 8.77 7.05
N ARG A 188 15.35 7.72 6.97
CA ARG A 188 14.36 7.44 8.02
C ARG A 188 14.12 5.94 8.17
N HIS A 189 14.08 5.50 9.42
CA HIS A 189 13.53 4.21 9.80
C HIS A 189 12.02 4.32 9.80
N HIS A 190 11.31 3.31 9.28
CA HIS A 190 9.87 3.27 9.39
C HIS A 190 9.34 1.84 9.49
N VAL A 191 8.25 1.67 10.23
CA VAL A 191 7.58 0.38 10.38
C VAL A 191 6.07 0.57 10.35
N ARG A 192 5.40 -0.23 9.53
CA ARG A 192 3.94 -0.23 9.36
C ARG A 192 3.34 -1.46 10.03
N PHE A 193 2.14 -1.34 10.59
CA PHE A 193 1.48 -2.40 11.35
C PHE A 193 0.09 -2.72 10.81
N TRP A 194 -0.24 -4.01 10.80
CA TRP A 194 -1.56 -4.54 10.46
C TRP A 194 -2.00 -5.53 11.53
N ARG A 195 -3.17 -5.28 12.12
CA ARG A 195 -3.89 -6.26 12.95
C ARG A 195 -4.23 -7.48 12.10
N CYS A 196 -3.90 -8.67 12.62
CA CYS A 196 -4.30 -9.93 12.00
C CYS A 196 -5.80 -10.17 12.19
N PRO A 197 -6.51 -10.70 11.18
CA PRO A 197 -7.92 -11.09 11.35
C PRO A 197 -8.07 -12.14 12.46
N GLN A 198 -9.19 -12.12 13.16
CA GLN A 198 -9.42 -13.06 14.25
C GLN A 198 -9.36 -14.51 13.76
N GLY A 199 -8.62 -15.36 14.50
CA GLY A 199 -8.46 -16.78 14.14
C GLY A 199 -7.61 -17.03 12.89
N TRP A 200 -7.03 -15.99 12.27
CA TRP A 200 -6.11 -16.15 11.16
C TRP A 200 -4.75 -16.66 11.64
N LEU A 201 -4.21 -17.63 10.91
CA LEU A 201 -2.92 -18.27 11.21
C LEU A 201 -1.92 -17.96 10.10
N LEU A 202 -0.68 -17.73 10.52
CA LEU A 202 0.47 -17.72 9.64
C LEU A 202 0.70 -19.11 9.03
N PRO A 203 1.42 -19.19 7.89
CA PRO A 203 2.05 -20.44 7.45
C PRO A 203 2.72 -21.17 8.62
N GLY A 204 2.55 -22.49 8.67
CA GLY A 204 3.03 -23.31 9.80
C GLY A 204 2.07 -23.35 11.01
N GLY A 205 0.94 -22.64 10.97
CA GLY A 205 -0.08 -22.68 12.02
C GLY A 205 0.20 -21.77 13.22
N HIS A 206 1.14 -20.84 13.09
CA HIS A 206 1.45 -19.88 14.16
C HIS A 206 0.40 -18.77 14.22
N GLN A 207 -0.05 -18.44 15.42
CA GLN A 207 -0.93 -17.29 15.64
C GLN A 207 -0.12 -16.06 16.04
N VAL A 208 -0.45 -14.89 15.50
CA VAL A 208 0.10 -13.59 15.90
C VAL A 208 -1.02 -12.54 15.87
N ASP A 209 -0.87 -11.47 16.64
CA ASP A 209 -1.90 -10.41 16.73
C ASP A 209 -1.65 -9.31 15.70
N TRP A 210 -0.39 -9.04 15.38
CA TRP A 210 0.02 -8.02 14.43
C TRP A 210 1.11 -8.54 13.51
N LEU A 211 1.05 -8.09 12.26
CA LEU A 211 2.14 -8.18 11.31
C LEU A 211 2.68 -6.80 11.01
N ALA A 212 3.96 -6.73 10.70
CA ALA A 212 4.62 -5.48 10.44
C ALA A 212 5.67 -5.59 9.33
N ALA A 213 5.90 -4.46 8.68
CA ALA A 213 6.91 -4.28 7.64
C ALA A 213 7.79 -3.11 8.04
N GLY A 214 9.01 -3.41 8.51
CA GLY A 214 10.06 -2.45 8.82
C GLY A 214 10.99 -2.24 7.62
N THR A 215 11.13 -1.00 7.16
CA THR A 215 12.02 -0.63 6.05
C THR A 215 12.76 0.68 6.35
N TYR A 216 13.97 0.79 5.78
CA TYR A 216 14.84 1.96 5.95
C TYR A 216 14.90 2.75 4.65
N ASP A 217 14.50 4.01 4.68
CA ASP A 217 14.64 4.92 3.54
C ASP A 217 16.06 5.49 3.52
N LYS A 218 16.80 5.27 2.43
CA LYS A 218 18.18 5.76 2.24
C LYS A 218 18.27 7.07 1.47
N SER A 219 17.30 7.36 0.61
CA SER A 219 17.24 8.59 -0.19
C SER A 219 15.87 8.85 -0.79
N VAL A 220 15.69 10.01 -1.43
CA VAL A 220 14.54 10.30 -2.31
C VAL A 220 14.98 10.11 -3.76
N GLY A 221 14.14 9.47 -4.58
CA GLY A 221 14.43 9.22 -5.99
C GLY A 221 13.18 8.99 -6.83
N LEU A 222 13.36 8.54 -8.06
CA LEU A 222 12.25 8.15 -8.93
C LEU A 222 12.00 6.64 -8.86
N SER A 223 10.73 6.25 -8.82
CA SER A 223 10.32 4.87 -9.07
C SER A 223 10.68 4.51 -10.50
N ILE A 224 11.32 3.35 -10.70
CA ILE A 224 11.60 2.86 -12.07
C ILE A 224 10.35 2.34 -12.76
N PHE A 225 9.29 2.09 -12.01
CA PHE A 225 8.04 1.52 -12.50
C PHE A 225 7.01 2.59 -12.84
N THR A 226 6.87 3.61 -12.00
CA THR A 226 5.85 4.66 -12.20
C THR A 226 6.45 6.02 -12.57
N LEU A 227 7.77 6.19 -12.53
CA LEU A 227 8.46 7.48 -12.68
C LEU A 227 8.04 8.52 -11.65
N GLN A 228 7.34 8.12 -10.59
CA GLN A 228 6.94 8.98 -9.49
C GLN A 228 8.11 9.26 -8.56
N VAL A 229 8.09 10.43 -7.92
CA VAL A 229 9.02 10.73 -6.82
C VAL A 229 8.62 9.87 -5.62
N THR A 230 9.53 9.04 -5.13
CA THR A 230 9.34 8.13 -4.01
C THR A 230 10.61 8.05 -3.16
N HIS A 231 10.47 7.57 -1.93
CA HIS A 231 11.63 7.19 -1.15
C HIS A 231 12.24 5.91 -1.71
N LYS A 232 13.56 5.82 -1.60
CA LYS A 232 14.37 4.67 -1.94
C LYS A 232 14.65 3.89 -0.67
N ILE A 233 14.23 2.63 -0.68
CA ILE A 233 14.42 1.73 0.45
C ILE A 233 15.80 1.06 0.33
N ASP A 234 16.43 0.80 1.47
CA ASP A 234 17.65 0.01 1.56
C ASP A 234 17.37 -1.46 1.21
N GLU A 235 18.30 -2.08 0.49
CA GLU A 235 18.07 -3.44 0.02
C GLU A 235 18.12 -4.48 1.14
N ASN A 236 18.84 -4.21 2.23
CA ASN A 236 19.01 -5.14 3.34
C ASN A 236 17.90 -4.94 4.38
N THR A 237 16.71 -5.45 4.08
CA THR A 237 15.53 -5.24 4.96
C THR A 237 15.67 -5.90 6.33
N ASP A 238 16.54 -6.91 6.45
CA ASP A 238 16.81 -7.59 7.72
C ASP A 238 17.59 -6.70 8.69
N ILE A 239 18.45 -5.80 8.19
CA ILE A 239 19.16 -4.83 9.05
C ILE A 239 18.14 -3.92 9.74
N GLU A 240 17.10 -3.50 9.01
CA GLU A 240 16.04 -2.68 9.58
C GLU A 240 15.15 -3.45 10.54
N ARG A 241 14.76 -4.68 10.17
CA ARG A 241 14.03 -5.60 11.06
C ARG A 241 14.75 -5.74 12.40
N ASP A 242 16.05 -6.01 12.36
CA ASP A 242 16.87 -6.23 13.55
C ASP A 242 17.06 -4.91 14.33
N TYR A 243 17.08 -3.76 13.65
CA TYR A 243 17.06 -2.45 14.28
C TYR A 243 15.77 -2.23 15.09
N VAL A 244 14.60 -2.53 14.52
CA VAL A 244 13.32 -2.45 15.24
C VAL A 244 13.34 -3.37 16.47
N VAL A 245 13.70 -4.65 16.30
CA VAL A 245 13.80 -5.62 17.41
C VAL A 245 14.74 -5.11 18.51
N LYS A 246 15.91 -4.62 18.13
CA LYS A 246 16.92 -4.11 19.07
C LYS A 246 16.44 -2.88 19.83
N THR A 247 15.76 -1.93 19.17
CA THR A 247 15.28 -0.71 19.83
C THR A 247 14.19 -1.01 20.86
N VAL A 248 13.22 -1.87 20.53
CA VAL A 248 12.14 -2.23 21.47
C VAL A 248 12.64 -3.07 22.64
N THR A 249 13.48 -4.09 22.39
CA THR A 249 14.02 -4.97 23.45
C THR A 249 14.96 -4.22 24.39
N ARG A 250 15.70 -3.23 23.89
CA ARG A 250 16.52 -2.35 24.72
C ARG A 250 15.69 -1.40 25.58
N ALA A 251 14.57 -0.89 25.04
CA ALA A 251 13.70 0.03 25.74
C ALA A 251 12.90 -0.64 26.88
N LEU A 252 12.40 -1.86 26.65
CA LEU A 252 11.58 -2.59 27.62
C LEU A 252 12.14 -4.01 27.85
N ARG A 253 12.68 -4.24 29.05
CA ARG A 253 13.20 -5.56 29.48
C ARG A 253 12.13 -6.65 29.60
N SER A 254 10.85 -6.29 29.59
CA SER A 254 9.72 -7.22 29.65
C SER A 254 9.39 -7.87 28.31
N ILE A 255 9.99 -7.40 27.22
CA ILE A 255 9.78 -7.94 25.87
C ILE A 255 10.60 -9.21 25.70
N GLU A 256 9.95 -10.27 25.23
CA GLU A 256 10.61 -11.51 24.80
C GLU A 256 10.57 -11.61 23.27
N LEU A 257 11.46 -12.41 22.69
CA LEU A 257 11.57 -12.59 21.24
C LEU A 257 11.49 -14.08 20.91
N THR A 258 10.58 -14.43 20.02
CA THR A 258 10.49 -15.76 19.40
C THR A 258 10.79 -15.59 17.92
N VAL A 259 11.76 -16.31 17.36
CA VAL A 259 12.03 -16.24 15.92
C VAL A 259 11.35 -17.44 15.23
N LEU A 260 10.54 -17.15 14.20
CA LEU A 260 10.08 -18.18 13.27
C LEU A 260 11.10 -18.26 12.14
N GLU A 261 12.01 -19.23 12.26
CA GLU A 261 13.01 -19.54 11.24
C GLU A 261 12.32 -20.03 9.96
N ASP A 262 12.87 -19.65 8.80
CA ASP A 262 12.37 -20.06 7.48
C ASP A 262 10.87 -19.78 7.27
N PHE A 263 10.34 -18.74 7.92
CA PHE A 263 8.93 -18.33 7.78
C PHE A 263 8.54 -18.11 6.31
N SER A 264 9.46 -17.52 5.55
CA SER A 264 9.47 -17.54 4.11
C SER A 264 10.83 -18.02 3.63
N THR A 265 10.92 -18.48 2.39
CA THR A 265 12.23 -18.69 1.77
C THR A 265 12.95 -17.36 1.69
N GLY A 266 14.21 -17.26 2.11
CA GLY A 266 15.02 -16.09 1.80
C GLY A 266 15.01 -15.77 0.30
N TYR A 267 14.93 -14.49 -0.05
CA TYR A 267 14.77 -14.08 -1.45
C TYR A 267 15.43 -12.74 -1.76
N HIS A 268 15.80 -12.60 -3.03
CA HIS A 268 16.26 -11.35 -3.63
C HIS A 268 15.23 -10.90 -4.65
N SER A 269 14.65 -9.71 -4.48
CA SER A 269 13.54 -9.25 -5.33
C SER A 269 13.53 -7.73 -5.48
N ARG A 270 12.43 -7.18 -6.01
CA ARG A 270 12.15 -5.74 -6.06
C ARG A 270 10.80 -5.42 -5.43
N ASN A 271 10.69 -4.26 -4.80
CA ASN A 271 9.40 -3.73 -4.32
C ASN A 271 8.66 -2.97 -5.44
N GLY A 272 7.46 -2.47 -5.14
CA GLY A 272 6.64 -1.70 -6.08
C GLY A 272 7.25 -0.35 -6.51
N GLY A 273 8.27 0.14 -5.81
CA GLY A 273 9.10 1.27 -6.22
C GLY A 273 10.24 0.88 -7.17
N GLY A 274 10.54 -0.41 -7.24
CA GLY A 274 11.62 -1.02 -8.00
C GLY A 274 12.98 -1.02 -7.33
N ASP A 275 12.99 -0.83 -6.01
CA ASP A 275 14.18 -0.98 -5.18
C ASP A 275 14.44 -2.45 -4.89
N ASN A 276 15.72 -2.83 -4.88
CA ASN A 276 16.12 -4.20 -4.54
C ASN A 276 15.77 -4.50 -3.08
N ILE A 277 15.48 -5.77 -2.81
CA ILE A 277 15.24 -6.30 -1.46
C ILE A 277 16.01 -7.60 -1.33
N ILE A 278 16.63 -7.79 -0.18
CA ILE A 278 17.31 -8.99 0.28
C ILE A 278 16.77 -9.29 1.68
N THR A 279 16.28 -10.50 1.87
CA THR A 279 15.86 -11.00 3.18
C THR A 279 16.23 -12.48 3.36
N ASP A 280 16.62 -12.86 4.57
CA ASP A 280 16.85 -14.23 5.01
C ASP A 280 15.55 -15.06 5.08
N GLY A 281 14.40 -14.40 5.21
CA GLY A 281 13.08 -15.01 5.25
C GLY A 281 12.55 -15.31 6.66
N ASP A 282 13.32 -15.01 7.71
CA ASP A 282 12.93 -15.21 9.10
C ASP A 282 11.92 -14.16 9.59
N LEU A 283 11.03 -14.58 10.50
CA LEU A 283 10.04 -13.70 11.11
C LEU A 283 10.19 -13.66 12.64
N PRO A 284 10.88 -12.65 13.18
CA PRO A 284 10.89 -12.36 14.61
C PRO A 284 9.50 -11.93 15.09
N VAL A 285 9.01 -12.64 16.10
CA VAL A 285 7.77 -12.38 16.84
C VAL A 285 8.13 -11.73 18.18
N ILE A 286 7.71 -10.50 18.35
CA ILE A 286 7.94 -9.70 19.56
C ILE A 286 6.78 -9.96 20.53
N GLU A 287 7.10 -10.56 21.67
CA GLU A 287 6.14 -10.95 22.70
C GLU A 287 5.90 -9.80 23.67
N LEU A 288 4.69 -9.23 23.64
CA LEU A 288 4.32 -8.04 24.42
C LEU A 288 3.50 -8.38 25.67
N GLY A 289 3.18 -9.66 25.92
CA GLY A 289 2.26 -10.07 26.99
C GLY A 289 2.64 -9.59 28.41
N ARG A 290 3.93 -9.31 28.67
CA ARG A 290 4.41 -8.77 29.95
C ARG A 290 4.55 -7.24 29.98
N VAL A 291 4.31 -6.56 28.88
CA VAL A 291 4.28 -5.10 28.81
C VAL A 291 3.01 -4.64 29.50
N ARG A 292 3.13 -3.82 30.55
CA ARG A 292 1.94 -3.20 31.17
C ARG A 292 1.43 -2.11 30.25
N ALA A 293 0.15 -2.02 29.93
CA ALA A 293 -0.42 -0.88 29.21
C ALA A 293 -1.76 -0.50 29.85
N LYS A 294 -2.25 0.73 29.59
CA LYS A 294 -3.65 1.06 29.93
C LYS A 294 -4.54 0.30 28.95
N ALA A 295 -5.58 -0.35 29.44
CA ALA A 295 -6.58 -0.98 28.57
C ALA A 295 -7.18 0.08 27.64
N SER A 296 -7.30 -0.23 26.35
CA SER A 296 -8.02 0.57 25.36
C SER A 296 -9.43 0.03 25.18
N GLU A 297 -10.43 0.90 25.03
CA GLU A 297 -11.85 0.53 24.92
C GLU A 297 -12.19 -0.16 23.57
N ASP A 298 -11.29 -0.16 22.60
CA ASP A 298 -11.49 -0.73 21.24
C ASP A 298 -11.22 -2.26 21.14
N GLU A 299 -11.07 -2.97 22.26
CA GLU A 299 -10.70 -4.40 22.27
C GLU A 299 -11.78 -5.35 21.71
N ASP A 300 -13.03 -4.90 21.52
CA ASP A 300 -14.21 -5.74 21.23
C ASP A 300 -14.82 -5.58 19.81
N ALA A 301 -14.22 -4.82 18.90
CA ALA A 301 -14.78 -4.69 17.55
C ALA A 301 -14.54 -5.99 16.73
N PRO A 302 -15.60 -6.70 16.26
CA PRO A 302 -15.43 -7.89 15.44
C PRO A 302 -14.82 -7.49 14.10
N SER A 303 -13.56 -7.84 13.88
CA SER A 303 -13.02 -7.88 12.52
C SER A 303 -13.49 -9.20 11.93
N ASP A 304 -14.64 -9.16 11.26
CA ASP A 304 -15.20 -10.29 10.53
C ASP A 304 -14.09 -11.01 9.77
N LEU A 305 -14.09 -12.33 9.87
CA LEU A 305 -13.10 -13.21 9.26
C LEU A 305 -13.18 -13.05 7.74
N ILE A 306 -12.37 -12.14 7.16
CA ILE A 306 -12.40 -11.83 5.73
C ILE A 306 -11.71 -12.97 4.96
N LEU A 307 -12.45 -14.06 4.75
CA LEU A 307 -12.13 -15.09 3.75
C LEU A 307 -12.55 -14.68 2.33
N ASP A 308 -13.24 -13.55 2.18
CA ASP A 308 -13.75 -13.06 0.91
C ASP A 308 -13.40 -11.57 0.73
N ALA A 309 -12.49 -11.25 -0.19
CA ALA A 309 -12.00 -9.89 -0.46
C ALA A 309 -13.05 -8.99 -1.17
N THR A 310 -14.33 -9.17 -0.85
CA THR A 310 -15.45 -8.51 -1.56
C THR A 310 -16.49 -7.85 -0.65
N THR A 311 -16.37 -7.90 0.67
CA THR A 311 -17.24 -7.14 1.59
C THR A 311 -16.58 -5.85 2.05
N HIS A 312 -16.74 -4.80 1.23
CA HIS A 312 -16.53 -3.41 1.63
C HIS A 312 -17.76 -2.58 1.24
N GLU A 313 -18.92 -2.87 1.85
CA GLU A 313 -20.07 -1.96 1.81
C GLU A 313 -20.87 -2.03 3.13
N THR A 314 -20.23 -1.82 4.27
CA THR A 314 -20.94 -1.38 5.49
C THR A 314 -20.00 -0.56 6.36
N MET A 315 -20.28 0.73 6.50
CA MET A 315 -19.74 1.63 7.53
C MET A 315 -20.91 2.41 8.16
N PRO A 316 -20.78 2.83 9.43
CA PRO A 316 -21.88 3.33 10.25
C PRO A 316 -22.41 4.70 9.78
N ASP A 317 -23.69 4.95 10.05
CA ASP A 317 -24.39 6.19 9.75
C ASP A 317 -23.95 7.34 10.66
N GLU A 318 -22.90 8.09 10.32
CA GLU A 318 -22.71 9.44 10.88
C GLU A 318 -22.22 10.48 9.84
N HIS A 319 -23.15 11.35 9.47
CA HIS A 319 -23.01 12.75 9.04
C HIS A 319 -21.72 13.19 8.33
N ALA A 320 -21.44 12.65 7.14
CA ALA A 320 -20.50 13.25 6.19
C ALA A 320 -21.28 13.92 5.03
N THR A 321 -21.20 15.26 4.94
CA THR A 321 -21.78 16.06 3.85
C THR A 321 -21.46 15.47 2.47
N LEU A 322 -22.47 15.35 1.59
CA LEU A 322 -22.39 14.74 0.24
C LEU A 322 -21.14 15.12 -0.58
N MET A 323 -20.59 16.32 -0.41
CA MET A 323 -19.33 16.75 -1.04
C MET A 323 -18.11 15.93 -0.58
N SER A 324 -17.95 15.66 0.71
CA SER A 324 -16.82 14.86 1.22
C SER A 324 -16.91 13.40 0.75
N GLN A 325 -18.14 12.87 0.63
CA GLN A 325 -18.39 11.55 0.06
C GLN A 325 -18.07 11.49 -1.45
N PHE A 326 -18.35 12.54 -2.22
CA PHE A 326 -17.99 12.58 -3.64
C PHE A 326 -16.48 12.63 -3.88
N LEU A 327 -15.76 13.37 -3.04
CA LEU A 327 -14.29 13.49 -3.08
C LEU A 327 -13.57 12.23 -2.53
N SER A 328 -14.19 11.48 -1.63
CA SER A 328 -13.61 10.24 -1.06
C SER A 328 -13.96 8.97 -1.84
N ARG A 329 -15.13 8.91 -2.51
CA ARG A 329 -15.61 7.71 -3.20
C ARG A 329 -15.07 7.53 -4.61
N ARG A 330 -14.49 8.57 -5.23
CA ARG A 330 -13.85 8.46 -6.54
C ARG A 330 -12.41 8.90 -6.43
N PRO A 331 -11.46 8.19 -7.07
CA PRO A 331 -10.07 8.59 -6.99
C PRO A 331 -9.96 10.07 -7.40
N PRO A 332 -9.18 10.91 -6.68
CA PRO A 332 -9.08 12.36 -6.92
C PRO A 332 -8.74 12.71 -8.38
N GLN A 333 -8.22 11.72 -9.09
CA GLN A 333 -8.01 11.61 -10.52
C GLN A 333 -9.23 11.90 -11.40
N ILE A 334 -10.45 11.50 -11.01
CA ILE A 334 -11.66 11.76 -11.79
C ILE A 334 -12.10 13.21 -11.63
N ALA A 335 -12.06 13.74 -10.41
CA ALA A 335 -12.38 15.14 -10.14
C ALA A 335 -11.38 16.07 -10.86
N LEU A 336 -10.09 15.77 -10.76
CA LEU A 336 -9.05 16.51 -11.48
C LEU A 336 -9.21 16.39 -13.00
N GLY A 337 -9.54 15.18 -13.50
CA GLY A 337 -9.81 14.96 -14.93
C GLY A 337 -10.98 15.79 -15.45
N ILE A 338 -12.08 15.87 -14.69
CA ILE A 338 -13.23 16.72 -15.03
C ILE A 338 -12.84 18.21 -15.05
N ILE A 339 -12.07 18.66 -14.06
CA ILE A 339 -11.58 20.05 -13.99
C ILE A 339 -10.67 20.35 -15.19
N MET A 340 -9.76 19.44 -15.54
CA MET A 340 -8.85 19.61 -16.68
C MET A 340 -9.58 19.59 -18.03
N ILE A 341 -10.60 18.73 -18.19
CA ILE A 341 -11.46 18.72 -19.38
C ILE A 341 -12.24 20.04 -19.47
N GLY A 342 -12.80 20.52 -18.36
CA GLY A 342 -13.49 21.81 -18.31
C GLY A 342 -12.58 22.98 -18.68
N LEU A 343 -11.34 22.98 -18.17
CA LEU A 343 -10.34 24.00 -18.49
C LEU A 343 -9.91 23.93 -19.97
N ALA A 344 -9.72 22.72 -20.52
CA ALA A 344 -9.38 22.52 -21.93
C ALA A 344 -10.51 22.99 -22.86
N ILE A 345 -11.76 22.70 -22.53
CA ILE A 345 -12.93 23.20 -23.27
C ILE A 345 -12.96 24.73 -23.21
N ALA A 346 -12.77 25.33 -22.03
CA ALA A 346 -12.76 26.78 -21.86
C ALA A 346 -11.67 27.45 -22.71
N VAL A 347 -10.44 26.93 -22.67
CA VAL A 347 -9.32 27.42 -23.48
C VAL A 347 -9.59 27.26 -24.97
N ALA A 348 -10.14 26.12 -25.40
CA ALA A 348 -10.51 25.88 -26.79
C ALA A 348 -11.59 26.88 -27.25
N THR A 349 -12.66 27.08 -26.48
CA THR A 349 -13.69 28.08 -26.80
C THR A 349 -13.14 29.50 -26.82
N MET A 350 -12.22 29.84 -25.92
CA MET A 350 -11.59 31.16 -25.89
C MET A 350 -10.70 31.36 -27.11
N SER A 351 -9.91 30.34 -27.49
CA SER A 351 -9.08 30.34 -28.70
C SER A 351 -9.91 30.49 -29.96
N THR A 352 -10.99 29.71 -30.11
CA THR A 352 -11.91 29.81 -31.26
C THR A 352 -12.61 31.16 -31.30
N PHE A 353 -12.98 31.73 -30.15
CA PHE A 353 -13.54 33.08 -30.06
C PHE A 353 -12.55 34.16 -30.51
N PHE A 354 -11.28 34.07 -30.10
CA PHE A 354 -10.21 34.97 -30.56
C PHE A 354 -9.91 34.81 -32.06
N GLU A 355 -9.93 33.59 -32.60
CA GLU A 355 -9.78 33.36 -34.03
C GLU A 355 -10.94 33.96 -34.84
N ILE A 356 -12.18 33.80 -34.38
CA ILE A 356 -13.36 34.39 -35.03
C ILE A 356 -13.30 35.93 -35.02
N LEU A 357 -12.90 36.53 -33.90
CA LEU A 357 -12.74 37.98 -33.78
C LEU A 357 -11.62 38.53 -34.68
N ASN A 358 -10.52 37.80 -34.84
CA ASN A 358 -9.42 38.18 -35.72
C ASN A 358 -9.70 37.90 -37.21
N PHE A 359 -10.68 37.06 -37.54
CA PHE A 359 -11.12 36.81 -38.92
C PHE A 359 -12.09 37.89 -39.45
N SER A 360 -12.63 38.74 -38.57
CA SER A 360 -13.58 39.81 -38.91
C SER A 360 -12.92 41.17 -39.22
N HIS A 361 -11.60 41.21 -39.50
CA HIS A 361 -10.87 42.40 -39.93
C HIS A 361 -10.22 42.25 -41.30
#